data_AF-A0A7W1EKL0-F1
#
_entry.id   AF-A0A7W1EKL0-F1
#
_cell.length_a   1.000
_cell.length_b   1.000
_cell.length_c   1.000
_cell.angle_alpha   90.00
_cell.angle_beta   90.00
_cell.angle_gamma   90.00
#
_symmetry.space_group_name_H-M   'P 1'
#
loop_
_entity.id
_entity.type
_entity.pdbx_description
1 polymer ?
#
loop_
_entity_poly.entity_id
_entity_poly.type
_entity_poly.pdbx_seq_one_letter_code
_entity_poly.pdbx_strand_id
1 'polypeptide(L)'
;MTATLAVGALVGRIVRDTHGRSIGRIEELGAEIEMHAHGNDYVVTTVAVGRLGPLDAVVSGQFLPRPVQWWRRWTGYRRYELAWDQLDVSDPLRPRLRAPLSASP
;
A
#
# COMPACT_ATOMS: atom_id res chain seq x y z
N MET A 1 22.14 4.47 5.55
CA MET A 1 21.97 3.01 5.72
C MET A 1 20.97 2.55 4.67
N THR A 2 21.31 1.51 3.90
CA THR A 2 20.42 0.93 2.89
C THR A 2 19.96 -0.43 3.40
N ALA A 3 18.65 -0.67 3.42
CA ALA A 3 18.08 -1.95 3.82
C ALA A 3 17.43 -2.61 2.60
N THR A 4 17.80 -3.86 2.32
CA THR A 4 17.16 -4.67 1.29
C THR A 4 16.13 -5.57 1.93
N LEU A 5 14.92 -5.60 1.38
CA LEU A 5 13.85 -6.47 1.86
C LEU A 5 13.04 -7.01 0.68
N ALA A 6 12.45 -8.19 0.84
CA ALA A 6 11.58 -8.75 -0.19
C ALA A 6 10.29 -7.93 -0.29
N VAL A 7 9.86 -7.55 -1.49
CA VAL A 7 8.64 -6.74 -1.70
C VAL A 7 7.42 -7.34 -0.98
N GLY A 8 7.27 -8.67 -1.04
CA GLY A 8 6.20 -9.39 -0.33
C GLY A 8 6.23 -9.26 1.21
N ALA A 9 7.36 -8.86 1.80
CA ALA A 9 7.48 -8.60 3.24
C ALA A 9 6.94 -7.23 3.67
N LEU A 10 6.71 -6.29 2.74
CA LEU A 10 5.98 -5.04 2.99
C LEU A 10 4.46 -5.26 2.95
N VAL A 11 3.99 -6.08 2.00
CA VAL A 11 2.56 -6.41 1.90
C VAL A 11 2.09 -7.09 3.19
N GLY A 12 0.92 -6.69 3.65
CA GLY A 12 0.31 -7.12 4.91
C GLY A 12 0.83 -6.39 6.16
N ARG A 13 1.87 -5.55 6.08
CA ARG A 13 2.37 -4.79 7.24
C ARG A 13 1.36 -3.77 7.71
N ILE A 14 1.17 -3.67 9.02
CA ILE A 14 0.29 -2.68 9.63
C ILE A 14 0.91 -1.30 9.46
N VAL A 15 0.17 -0.38 8.85
CA VAL A 15 0.53 1.03 8.78
C VAL A 15 -0.09 1.76 9.96
N ARG A 16 0.70 2.59 10.63
CA ARG A 16 0.24 3.43 11.74
C ARG A 16 0.17 4.90 11.34
N ASP A 17 -0.76 5.64 11.92
CA ASP A 17 -0.79 7.09 11.80
C ASP A 17 0.32 7.75 12.65
N THR A 18 0.39 9.08 12.59
CA THR A 18 1.35 9.89 13.36
C THR A 18 1.19 9.77 14.89
N HIS A 19 0.05 9.26 15.37
CA HIS A 19 -0.24 9.00 16.79
C HIS A 19 -0.03 7.52 17.16
N GLY A 20 0.48 6.71 16.23
CA GLY A 20 0.73 5.28 16.42
C GLY A 20 -0.51 4.39 16.30
N ARG A 21 -1.67 4.91 15.89
CA ARG A 21 -2.90 4.12 15.72
C ARG A 21 -2.86 3.37 14.39
N SER A 22 -3.33 2.12 14.37
CA SER A 22 -3.44 1.35 13.12
C SER A 22 -4.48 1.96 12.19
N ILE A 23 -4.09 2.25 10.95
CA ILE A 23 -5.01 2.73 9.90
C ILE A 23 -5.35 1.64 8.88
N GLY A 24 -4.61 0.53 8.90
CA GLY A 24 -4.79 -0.59 7.99
C GLY A 24 -3.49 -1.37 7.81
N ARG A 25 -3.47 -2.21 6.79
CA ARG A 25 -2.32 -2.97 6.31
C ARG A 25 -2.01 -2.55 4.89
N ILE A 26 -0.74 -2.61 4.51
CA ILE A 26 -0.34 -2.48 3.10
C ILE A 26 -1.00 -3.63 2.34
N GLU A 27 -1.85 -3.32 1.39
CA GLU A 27 -2.52 -4.31 0.55
C GLU A 27 -1.89 -4.37 -0.85
N GLU A 28 -1.36 -3.25 -1.33
CA GLU A 28 -0.82 -3.14 -2.69
C GLU A 28 0.28 -2.07 -2.76
N LEU A 29 1.24 -2.28 -3.65
CA LEU A 29 2.28 -1.32 -4.03
C LEU A 29 2.12 -1.02 -5.52
N GLY A 30 1.89 0.24 -5.86
CA GLY A 30 1.91 0.72 -7.23
C GLY A 30 3.33 1.09 -7.62
N ALA A 31 3.78 0.61 -8.78
CA ALA A 31 5.10 0.92 -9.29
C ALA A 31 5.03 1.40 -10.74
N GLU A 32 5.87 2.37 -11.06
CA GLU A 32 6.18 2.76 -12.43
C GLU A 32 7.41 1.99 -12.91
N ILE A 33 7.48 1.73 -14.22
CA ILE A 33 8.62 1.05 -14.84
C ILE A 33 9.49 2.13 -15.49
N GLU A 34 10.68 2.33 -14.93
CA GLU A 34 11.72 3.15 -15.56
C GLU A 34 12.52 2.25 -16.50
N MET A 35 12.50 2.56 -17.81
CA MET A 35 13.21 1.77 -18.82
C MET A 35 14.61 2.32 -19.05
N HIS A 36 15.62 1.45 -18.94
CA HIS A 36 17.02 1.80 -19.19
C HIS A 36 17.63 0.86 -20.25
N ALA A 37 18.73 1.30 -20.88
CA ALA A 37 19.40 0.54 -21.93
C ALA A 37 19.92 -0.84 -21.49
N HIS A 38 20.06 -1.07 -20.17
CA HIS A 38 20.62 -2.30 -19.60
C HIS A 38 19.72 -2.95 -18.54
N GLY A 39 18.44 -2.57 -18.47
CA GLY A 39 17.49 -3.10 -17.50
C GLY A 39 16.32 -2.17 -17.27
N ASN A 40 15.34 -2.64 -16.49
CA ASN A 40 14.21 -1.82 -16.09
C ASN A 40 14.14 -1.81 -14.57
N ASP A 41 13.90 -0.63 -14.00
CA ASP A 41 13.67 -0.46 -12.58
C ASP A 41 12.17 -0.33 -12.32
N TYR A 42 11.68 -1.04 -11.31
CA TYR A 42 10.31 -0.93 -10.84
C TYR A 42 10.30 -0.02 -9.61
N VAL A 43 9.92 1.23 -9.82
CA VAL A 43 9.97 2.27 -8.78
C VAL A 43 8.60 2.40 -8.14
N VAL A 44 8.51 2.10 -6.84
CA VAL A 44 7.24 2.20 -6.09
C VAL A 44 6.87 3.68 -5.93
N THR A 45 5.70 4.05 -6.43
CA THR A 45 5.19 5.44 -6.40
C THR A 45 3.95 5.60 -5.52
N THR A 46 3.17 4.53 -5.35
CA THR A 46 1.97 4.56 -4.49
C THR A 46 1.85 3.32 -3.62
N VAL A 47 1.11 3.44 -2.53
CA VAL A 47 0.80 2.35 -1.60
C VAL A 47 -0.66 2.40 -1.22
N ALA A 48 -1.31 1.25 -1.29
CA ALA A 48 -2.69 1.12 -0.86
C ALA A 48 -2.77 0.47 0.52
N VAL A 49 -3.52 1.10 1.42
CA VAL A 49 -3.64 0.68 2.82
C VAL A 49 -5.11 0.43 3.16
N GLY A 50 -5.41 -0.74 3.71
CA GLY A 50 -6.78 -1.14 4.01
C GLY A 50 -6.92 -2.19 5.10
N ARG A 51 -8.16 -2.63 5.36
CA ARG A 51 -8.49 -3.57 6.44
C ARG A 51 -8.63 -5.04 6.02
N LEU A 52 -8.50 -5.37 4.74
CA LEU A 52 -8.70 -6.74 4.23
C LEU A 52 -7.49 -7.65 4.51
N GLY A 53 -6.32 -7.08 4.83
CA GLY A 53 -5.09 -7.87 4.92
C GLY A 53 -4.70 -8.43 3.54
N PRO A 54 -3.81 -9.43 3.46
CA PRO A 54 -3.39 -10.02 2.19
C PRO A 54 -4.45 -10.98 1.64
N LEU A 55 -5.73 -10.59 1.64
CA LEU A 55 -6.77 -11.24 0.84
C LEU A 55 -6.40 -11.00 -0.62
N ASP A 56 -5.55 -11.89 -1.14
CA ASP A 56 -4.96 -11.88 -2.47
C ASP A 56 -4.62 -10.47 -2.97
N ALA A 57 -3.38 -10.04 -2.75
CA ALA A 57 -2.76 -8.86 -3.39
C ALA A 57 -2.68 -8.97 -4.94
N VAL A 58 -3.48 -9.85 -5.54
CA VAL A 58 -3.52 -10.24 -6.94
C VAL A 58 -4.49 -9.40 -7.75
N VAL A 59 -5.23 -8.49 -7.11
CA VAL A 59 -6.39 -7.92 -7.77
C VAL A 59 -6.20 -6.44 -8.01
N SER A 60 -5.29 -6.18 -8.93
CA SER A 60 -5.08 -4.90 -9.57
C SER A 60 -6.39 -4.35 -10.17
N GLY A 61 -6.45 -3.02 -10.25
CA GLY A 61 -7.44 -2.31 -11.04
C GLY A 61 -7.61 -2.96 -12.42
N GLN A 62 -8.88 -3.10 -12.82
CA GLN A 62 -9.42 -3.78 -14.01
C GLN A 62 -9.88 -5.25 -13.83
N PHE A 63 -9.34 -6.02 -12.88
CA PHE A 63 -9.72 -7.43 -12.70
C PHE A 63 -10.23 -7.80 -11.30
N LEU A 64 -10.81 -6.86 -10.54
CA LEU A 64 -11.54 -7.25 -9.33
C LEU A 64 -12.69 -8.20 -9.65
N PRO A 65 -12.73 -9.44 -9.10
CA PRO A 65 -13.91 -10.26 -9.19
C PRO A 65 -15.09 -9.44 -8.68
N ARG A 66 -16.15 -9.35 -9.49
CA ARG A 66 -17.41 -8.69 -9.13
C ARG A 66 -17.88 -8.97 -7.69
N PRO A 67 -17.78 -10.19 -7.13
CA PRO A 67 -18.14 -10.42 -5.73
C PRO A 67 -17.29 -9.61 -4.74
N VAL A 68 -15.99 -9.44 -4.95
CA VAL A 68 -15.12 -8.64 -4.07
C VAL A 68 -15.48 -7.15 -4.14
N GLN A 69 -15.78 -6.63 -5.34
CA GLN A 69 -16.23 -5.24 -5.50
C GLN A 69 -17.55 -4.99 -4.78
N TRP A 70 -18.50 -5.92 -4.91
CA TRP A 70 -19.80 -5.83 -4.27
C TRP A 70 -19.68 -5.91 -2.74
N TRP A 71 -18.85 -6.84 -2.23
CA TRP A 71 -18.57 -6.96 -0.79
C TRP A 71 -17.96 -5.67 -0.22
N ARG A 72 -16.93 -5.11 -0.88
CA ARG A 72 -16.30 -3.84 -0.45
C ARG A 72 -17.32 -2.71 -0.34
N ARG A 73 -18.26 -2.63 -1.29
CA ARG A 73 -19.31 -1.61 -1.31
C ARG A 73 -20.34 -1.83 -0.20
N TRP A 74 -20.69 -3.07 0.11
CA TRP A 74 -21.64 -3.40 1.19
C TRP A 74 -21.06 -3.20 2.59
N THR A 75 -19.77 -3.49 2.81
CA THR A 75 -19.17 -3.42 4.15
C THR A 75 -18.67 -2.03 4.55
N GLY A 76 -18.80 -1.02 3.69
CA GLY A 76 -18.23 0.31 3.94
C GLY A 76 -16.69 0.28 4.03
N TYR A 77 -16.06 -0.63 3.28
CA TYR A 77 -14.62 -0.84 3.32
C TYR A 77 -13.87 0.43 2.90
N ARG A 78 -13.00 0.94 3.80
CA ARG A 78 -12.13 2.09 3.54
C ARG A 78 -10.74 1.61 3.11
N ARG A 79 -10.32 2.08 1.93
CA ARG A 79 -8.98 1.92 1.38
C ARG A 79 -8.39 3.31 1.19
N TYR A 80 -7.16 3.49 1.65
CA TYR A 80 -6.39 4.70 1.42
C TYR A 80 -5.40 4.43 0.30
N GLU A 81 -5.39 5.28 -0.71
CA GLU A 81 -4.32 5.33 -1.70
C GLU A 81 -3.41 6.48 -1.32
N LEU A 82 -2.16 6.15 -1.03
CA LEU A 82 -1.16 7.09 -0.52
C LEU A 82 -0.02 7.15 -1.53
N ALA A 83 0.53 8.34 -1.74
CA ALA A 83 1.81 8.45 -2.41
C ALA A 83 2.91 7.84 -1.53
N TRP A 84 3.94 7.26 -2.16
CA TRP A 84 5.02 6.56 -1.45
C TRP A 84 5.75 7.47 -0.45
N ASP A 85 5.89 8.75 -0.78
CA ASP A 85 6.52 9.76 0.07
C ASP A 85 5.70 10.08 1.33
N GLN A 86 4.40 9.82 1.37
CA GLN A 86 3.56 9.98 2.56
C GLN A 86 3.82 8.89 3.60
N LEU A 87 4.50 7.81 3.22
CA LEU A 87 4.87 6.70 4.09
C LEU A 87 6.33 6.84 4.57
N ASP A 88 6.53 6.71 5.88
CA ASP A 88 7.84 6.50 6.48
C ASP A 88 8.09 4.99 6.59
N VAL A 89 8.99 4.50 5.73
CA VAL A 89 9.45 3.11 5.67
C VAL A 89 10.88 2.94 6.19
N SER A 90 11.40 3.92 6.94
CA SER A 90 12.75 3.84 7.53
C SER A 90 12.91 2.62 8.45
N ASP A 91 11.83 2.22 9.13
CA ASP A 91 11.67 0.88 9.74
C ASP A 91 10.62 0.11 8.93
N PRO A 92 11.04 -0.80 8.02
CA PRO A 92 10.11 -1.52 7.15
C PRO A 92 9.21 -2.52 7.90
N LEU A 93 9.53 -2.86 9.16
CA LEU A 93 8.67 -3.70 9.99
C LEU A 93 7.55 -2.90 10.64
N ARG A 94 7.68 -1.58 10.71
CA ARG A 94 6.75 -0.65 11.37
C ARG A 94 6.48 0.59 10.52
N PRO A 95 5.93 0.42 9.30
CA PRO A 95 5.63 1.56 8.43
C PRO A 95 4.61 2.48 9.10
N ARG A 96 4.80 3.79 8.93
CA ARG A 96 3.93 4.81 9.52
C ARG A 96 3.73 5.98 8.57
N LEU A 97 2.63 6.70 8.72
CA LEU A 97 2.44 7.94 7.99
C LEU A 97 3.41 9.02 8.46
N ARG A 98 3.90 9.83 7.52
CA ARG A 98 4.70 11.03 7.82
C ARG A 98 3.84 12.19 8.32
N ALA A 99 2.59 12.27 7.87
CA ALA A 99 1.64 13.32 8.22
C ALA A 99 0.26 12.70 8.53
N PRO A 100 -0.61 13.42 9.27
CA PRO A 100 -2.00 13.00 9.42
C PRO A 100 -2.65 12.81 8.04
N LEU A 101 -3.53 11.81 7.92
CA LEU A 101 -4.36 11.68 6.72
C LEU A 101 -5.19 12.95 6.58
N SER A 102 -4.89 13.76 5.57
CA SER A 102 -5.89 14.69 5.06
C SER A 102 -7.03 13.84 4.52
N ALA A 103 -8.27 14.20 4.88
CA ALA A 103 -9.41 13.65 4.18
C ALA A 103 -9.27 14.10 2.72
N SER A 104 -8.88 13.18 1.83
CA SER A 104 -9.00 13.44 0.40
C SER A 104 -10.50 13.50 0.07
N PRO A 105 -10.96 14.49 -0.72
CA PRO A 105 -12.37 14.70 -1.05
C PRO A 105 -13.01 13.51 -1.78
#